data_AF-A0A2N2JWW1-F1
#
_entry.id   AF-A0A2N2JWW1-F1
#
_cell.length_a   1.000
_cell.length_b   1.000
_cell.length_c   1.000
_cell.angle_alpha   90.00
_cell.angle_beta   90.00
_cell.angle_gamma   90.00
#
_symmetry.space_group_name_H-M   'P 1'
#
loop_
_entity.id
_entity.type
_entity.pdbx_description
1 polymer ?
#
loop_
_entity_poly.entity_id
_entity_poly.type
_entity_poly.pdbx_seq_one_letter_code
_entity_poly.pdbx_strand_id
1 'polypeptide(L)'
;METQSVETDIATRHSGGIAMIVAFRLMGIVLCMCMPLSGCYLPRPGQDTAVSVYQRAAPSLVEVVCFLRQGVSIDRFVRQEVIGSGSIIDDRGHILTNCHVLRALREAQSIEAVLFDGSRWPASVEEAIR
;
A
#
# COMPACT_ATOMS: atom_id res chain seq x y z
N MET A 1 -79.08 -11.55 -4.60
CA MET A 1 -78.14 -11.75 -3.47
C MET A 1 -76.89 -12.41 -4.04
N GLU A 2 -76.18 -11.70 -4.94
CA GLU A 2 -75.21 -12.32 -5.86
C GLU A 2 -74.10 -11.35 -6.32
N THR A 3 -73.87 -10.26 -5.58
CA THR A 3 -72.88 -9.23 -5.93
C THR A 3 -71.64 -9.24 -5.03
N GLN A 4 -71.66 -9.95 -3.90
CA GLN A 4 -70.50 -10.04 -2.99
C GLN A 4 -69.43 -11.04 -3.42
N SER A 5 -69.77 -12.07 -4.20
CA SER A 5 -68.84 -13.15 -4.54
C SER A 5 -67.87 -12.81 -5.68
N VAL A 6 -68.20 -11.83 -6.53
CA VAL A 6 -67.38 -11.43 -7.68
C VAL A 6 -66.28 -10.44 -7.27
N GLU A 7 -66.57 -9.56 -6.30
CA GLU A 7 -65.61 -8.54 -5.83
C GLU A 7 -64.49 -9.15 -4.98
N THR A 8 -64.79 -10.22 -4.23
CA THR A 8 -63.79 -10.98 -3.47
C THR A 8 -62.83 -11.78 -4.35
N ASP A 9 -63.21 -12.09 -5.60
CA ASP A 9 -62.41 -12.90 -6.52
C ASP A 9 -61.40 -12.06 -7.36
N ILE A 10 -61.69 -10.77 -7.53
CA ILE A 10 -60.79 -9.82 -8.21
C ILE A 10 -59.67 -9.36 -7.25
N ALA A 11 -59.96 -9.22 -5.96
CA ALA A 11 -58.99 -8.84 -4.92
C ALA A 11 -57.97 -9.95 -4.59
N THR A 12 -58.36 -11.21 -4.68
CA THR A 12 -57.49 -12.38 -4.47
C THR A 12 -56.59 -12.66 -5.68
N ARG A 13 -57.04 -12.36 -6.90
CA ARG A 13 -56.26 -12.60 -8.13
C ARG A 13 -55.11 -11.60 -8.34
N HIS A 14 -55.26 -10.35 -7.88
CA HIS A 14 -54.24 -9.31 -8.01
C HIS A 14 -53.16 -9.34 -6.90
N SER A 15 -53.47 -9.94 -5.76
CA SER A 15 -52.56 -10.05 -4.60
C SER A 15 -51.55 -11.20 -4.74
N GLY A 16 -51.90 -12.28 -5.44
CA GLY A 16 -50.99 -13.42 -5.67
C GLY A 16 -49.77 -13.08 -6.54
N GLY A 17 -49.95 -12.22 -7.55
CA GLY A 17 -48.85 -11.80 -8.45
C GLY A 17 -47.84 -10.88 -7.78
N ILE A 18 -48.32 -9.92 -6.97
CA ILE A 18 -47.45 -9.00 -6.21
C ILE A 18 -46.72 -9.76 -5.09
N ALA A 19 -47.40 -10.67 -4.40
CA ALA A 19 -46.78 -11.53 -3.39
C ALA A 19 -45.68 -12.42 -3.99
N MET A 20 -45.88 -12.98 -5.18
CA MET A 20 -44.87 -13.74 -5.92
C MET A 20 -43.65 -12.89 -6.30
N ILE A 21 -43.86 -11.67 -6.81
CA ILE A 21 -42.76 -10.76 -7.18
C ILE A 21 -41.95 -10.34 -5.94
N VAL A 22 -42.62 -10.03 -4.83
CA VAL A 22 -41.97 -9.68 -3.56
C VAL A 22 -41.21 -10.87 -2.98
N ALA A 23 -41.79 -12.08 -3.02
CA ALA A 23 -41.11 -13.31 -2.59
C ALA A 23 -39.86 -13.60 -3.43
N PHE A 24 -39.93 -13.43 -4.75
CA PHE A 24 -38.78 -13.63 -5.64
C PHE A 24 -37.67 -12.58 -5.41
N ARG A 25 -38.06 -11.33 -5.11
CA ARG A 25 -37.12 -10.24 -4.76
C ARG A 25 -36.46 -10.48 -3.41
N LEU A 26 -37.20 -10.93 -2.40
CA LEU A 26 -36.66 -11.28 -1.09
C LEU A 26 -35.74 -12.50 -1.17
N MET A 27 -36.10 -13.53 -1.95
CA MET A 27 -35.25 -14.68 -2.21
C MET A 27 -33.94 -14.26 -2.89
N GLY A 28 -33.99 -13.37 -3.88
CA GLY A 28 -32.81 -12.84 -4.56
C GLY A 28 -31.90 -12.03 -3.64
N ILE A 29 -32.47 -11.22 -2.73
CA ILE A 29 -31.70 -10.45 -1.73
C ILE A 29 -31.04 -11.39 -0.72
N VAL A 30 -31.76 -12.39 -0.22
CA VAL A 30 -31.21 -13.41 0.69
C VAL A 30 -30.10 -14.21 0.01
N LEU A 31 -30.26 -14.58 -1.27
CA LEU A 31 -29.25 -15.28 -2.05
C LEU A 31 -27.98 -14.41 -2.24
N CYS A 32 -28.15 -13.09 -2.44
CA CYS A 32 -27.05 -12.13 -2.57
C CYS A 32 -26.33 -11.90 -1.23
N MET A 33 -27.07 -11.91 -0.10
CA MET A 33 -26.53 -11.77 1.25
C MET A 33 -25.81 -13.05 1.72
N CYS A 34 -26.23 -14.21 1.22
CA CYS A 34 -25.60 -15.51 1.48
C CYS A 34 -24.46 -15.84 0.53
N MET A 35 -24.16 -14.97 -0.44
CA MET A 35 -22.95 -15.08 -1.25
C MET A 35 -21.84 -14.41 -0.45
N PRO A 36 -20.99 -15.16 0.28
CA PRO A 36 -19.87 -14.52 0.91
C PRO A 36 -19.02 -13.93 -0.23
N LEU A 37 -18.68 -12.64 -0.15
CA LEU A 37 -17.54 -12.06 -0.87
C LEU A 37 -16.22 -12.69 -0.37
N SER A 38 -16.22 -14.00 -0.18
CA SER A 38 -15.06 -14.85 -0.02
C SER A 38 -14.41 -15.00 -1.38
N GLY A 39 -13.87 -13.89 -1.88
CA GLY A 39 -12.49 -13.92 -2.32
C GLY A 39 -11.67 -14.33 -1.10
N CYS A 40 -11.71 -15.63 -0.77
CA CYS A 40 -10.79 -16.21 0.17
C CYS A 40 -9.43 -15.95 -0.44
N TYR A 41 -8.72 -15.00 0.14
CA TYR A 41 -7.29 -14.83 -0.01
C TYR A 41 -6.70 -16.18 0.38
N LEU A 42 -6.51 -17.05 -0.62
CA LEU A 42 -5.72 -18.24 -0.48
C LEU A 42 -4.29 -17.70 -0.40
N PRO A 43 -3.64 -17.72 0.78
CA PRO A 43 -2.27 -17.25 0.88
C PRO A 43 -1.48 -18.08 -0.12
N ARG A 44 -0.91 -17.44 -1.14
CA ARG A 44 -0.10 -18.19 -2.09
C ARG A 44 1.04 -18.81 -1.29
N PRO A 45 1.40 -20.08 -1.54
CA PRO A 45 2.54 -20.69 -0.85
C PRO A 45 3.76 -19.76 -0.98
N GLY A 46 4.28 -19.30 0.17
CA GLY A 46 5.41 -18.35 0.25
C GLY A 46 5.05 -16.87 0.47
N GLN A 47 3.78 -16.45 0.37
CA GLN A 47 3.39 -15.06 0.68
C GLN A 47 3.66 -14.71 2.13
N ASP A 48 3.26 -15.56 3.07
CA ASP A 48 3.48 -15.33 4.50
C ASP A 48 4.97 -15.26 4.84
N THR A 49 5.78 -16.11 4.19
CA THR A 49 7.24 -16.07 4.33
C THR A 49 7.81 -14.76 3.81
N ALA A 50 7.45 -14.32 2.60
CA ALA A 50 7.92 -13.06 2.03
C ALA A 50 7.49 -11.85 2.88
N VAL A 51 6.25 -11.83 3.35
CA VAL A 51 5.73 -10.79 4.23
C VAL A 51 6.50 -10.77 5.55
N SER A 52 6.77 -11.94 6.16
CA SER A 52 7.52 -12.01 7.41
C SER A 52 8.97 -11.54 7.27
N VAL A 53 9.63 -11.86 6.16
CA VAL A 53 10.99 -11.41 5.86
C VAL A 53 10.99 -9.89 5.67
N TYR A 54 10.04 -9.36 4.89
CA TYR A 54 9.90 -7.93 4.67
C TYR A 54 9.66 -7.18 5.99
N GLN A 55 8.70 -7.62 6.81
CA GLN A 55 8.38 -6.98 8.09
C GLN A 55 9.57 -6.96 9.05
N ARG A 56 10.42 -8.00 9.01
CA ARG A 56 11.62 -8.08 9.85
C ARG A 56 12.80 -7.26 9.32
N ALA A 57 12.97 -7.19 8.00
CA ALA A 57 14.12 -6.55 7.37
C ALA A 57 13.90 -5.06 7.08
N ALA A 58 12.66 -4.63 6.82
CA ALA A 58 12.33 -3.26 6.42
C ALA A 58 12.84 -2.19 7.39
N PRO A 59 12.80 -2.36 8.72
CA PRO A 59 13.35 -1.37 9.66
C PRO A 59 14.85 -1.12 9.52
N SER A 60 15.60 -2.04 8.89
CA SER A 60 17.06 -1.91 8.69
C SER A 60 17.41 -1.18 7.39
N LEU A 61 16.43 -0.97 6.50
CA LEU A 61 16.64 -0.29 5.23
C LEU A 61 16.67 1.21 5.42
N VAL A 62 17.56 1.86 4.69
CA VAL A 62 17.70 3.31 4.66
C VAL A 62 17.67 3.82 3.23
N GLU A 63 17.10 4.99 3.05
CA GLU A 63 17.18 5.74 1.81
C GLU A 63 18.31 6.75 1.90
N VAL A 64 19.13 6.85 0.86
CA VAL A 64 20.28 7.75 0.82
C VAL A 64 19.98 8.91 -0.11
N VAL A 65 19.92 10.10 0.48
CA VAL A 65 19.57 11.36 -0.15
C VAL A 65 20.79 12.25 -0.17
N CYS A 66 21.00 12.97 -1.27
CA CYS A 66 22.03 13.98 -1.37
C CYS A 66 21.45 15.35 -1.74
N PHE A 67 22.21 16.39 -1.41
CA PHE A 67 21.91 17.74 -1.83
C PHE A 67 23.00 18.21 -2.79
N LEU A 68 22.57 18.57 -3.99
CA LEU A 68 23.42 19.09 -5.04
C LEU A 68 23.19 20.59 -5.18
N ARG A 69 24.28 21.34 -5.29
CA ARG A 69 24.21 22.77 -5.57
C ARG A 69 24.19 22.99 -7.07
N GLN A 70 23.08 23.48 -7.60
CA GLN A 70 23.01 23.91 -9.00
C GLN A 70 23.01 25.44 -9.06
N GLY A 71 24.04 26.02 -9.70
CA GLY A 71 24.02 27.43 -10.11
C GLY A 71 25.33 28.20 -9.87
N VAL A 72 25.70 29.03 -10.86
CA VAL A 72 26.76 30.06 -10.80
C VAL A 72 26.16 31.45 -10.50
N SER A 73 24.83 31.55 -10.37
CA SER A 73 24.09 32.79 -10.19
C SER A 73 23.68 33.07 -8.74
N ILE A 74 23.27 34.31 -8.49
CA ILE A 74 23.03 34.95 -7.19
C ILE A 74 21.90 34.26 -6.40
N ASP A 75 21.07 33.47 -7.07
CA ASP A 75 19.97 32.69 -6.50
C ASP A 75 20.35 31.20 -6.48
N ARG A 76 20.95 30.75 -5.37
CA ARG A 76 21.47 29.39 -5.20
C ARG A 76 20.33 28.43 -4.85
N PHE A 77 19.80 27.72 -5.84
CA PHE A 77 18.86 26.62 -5.60
C PHE A 77 19.60 25.35 -5.17
N VAL A 78 19.19 24.79 -4.03
CA VAL A 78 19.64 23.47 -3.57
C VAL A 78 18.64 22.44 -4.09
N ARG A 79 19.11 21.48 -4.89
CA ARG A 79 18.30 20.36 -5.36
C ARG A 79 18.53 19.17 -4.44
N GLN A 80 17.44 18.61 -3.91
CA GLN A 80 17.47 17.33 -3.22
C GLN A 80 17.31 16.19 -4.25
N GLU A 81 18.17 15.18 -4.19
CA GLU A 81 18.13 14.02 -5.07
C GLU A 81 18.30 12.73 -4.26
N VAL A 82 17.48 11.73 -4.57
CA VAL A 82 17.58 10.38 -4.00
C VAL A 82 18.53 9.58 -4.87
N ILE A 83 19.68 9.18 -4.33
CA ILE A 83 20.72 8.48 -5.10
C ILE A 83 20.61 6.96 -4.97
N GLY A 84 20.07 6.44 -3.86
CA GLY A 84 19.89 5.01 -3.71
C GLY A 84 19.41 4.57 -2.34
N SER A 85 19.53 3.27 -2.07
CA SER A 85 19.20 2.64 -0.80
C SER A 85 20.43 2.03 -0.14
N GLY A 86 20.32 1.78 1.16
CA GLY A 86 21.33 1.07 1.95
C GLY A 86 20.68 0.23 3.04
N SER A 87 21.53 -0.48 3.78
CA SER A 87 21.14 -1.21 4.99
C SER A 87 22.05 -0.84 6.13
N ILE A 88 21.48 -0.65 7.32
CA ILE A 88 22.26 -0.54 8.55
C ILE A 88 22.91 -1.89 8.82
N ILE A 89 24.21 -1.90 9.13
CA ILE A 89 24.99 -3.12 9.36
C ILE A 89 25.48 -3.27 10.81
N ASP A 90 25.45 -2.20 11.61
CA ASP A 90 25.79 -2.25 13.02
C ASP A 90 25.10 -1.15 13.85
N ASP A 91 25.17 -1.29 15.18
CA ASP A 91 24.60 -0.34 16.15
C ASP A 91 25.36 0.98 16.23
N ARG A 92 26.48 1.11 15.50
CA ARG A 92 27.24 2.36 15.40
C ARG A 92 26.70 3.27 14.30
N GLY A 93 25.76 2.78 13.50
CA GLY A 93 25.13 3.54 12.43
C GLY A 93 25.85 3.44 11.09
N HIS A 94 26.68 2.42 10.87
CA HIS A 94 27.25 2.20 9.55
C HIS A 94 26.19 1.69 8.57
N ILE A 95 26.20 2.26 7.37
CA ILE A 95 25.28 1.93 6.28
C ILE A 95 26.07 1.30 5.15
N LEU A 96 25.68 0.09 4.75
CA LEU A 96 26.19 -0.56 3.55
C LEU A 96 25.31 -0.18 2.35
N THR A 97 25.94 0.32 1.30
CA THR A 97 25.31 0.60 0.01
C THR A 97 26.21 0.13 -1.14
N ASN A 98 25.71 0.25 -2.36
CA ASN A 98 26.47 -0.09 -3.55
C ASN A 98 27.50 1.00 -3.88
N CYS A 99 28.65 0.62 -4.42
CA CYS A 99 29.73 1.54 -4.80
C CYS A 99 29.31 2.62 -5.82
N HIS A 100 28.34 2.36 -6.70
CA HIS A 100 27.89 3.40 -7.64
C HIS A 100 27.14 4.54 -6.93
N VAL A 101 26.43 4.24 -5.84
CA VAL A 101 25.79 5.25 -4.98
C VAL A 101 26.87 6.11 -4.33
N LEU A 102 27.91 5.48 -3.75
CA LEU A 102 29.04 6.21 -3.16
C LEU A 102 29.76 7.13 -4.17
N ARG A 103 29.94 6.66 -5.41
CA ARG A 103 30.56 7.48 -6.46
C ARG A 103 29.74 8.72 -6.79
N ALA A 104 28.42 8.61 -6.86
CA ALA A 104 27.54 9.75 -7.09
C ALA A 104 27.49 10.70 -5.87
N LEU A 105 27.67 10.18 -4.66
CA LEU A 105 27.72 10.98 -3.42
C LEU A 105 29.00 11.79 -3.25
N ARG A 106 30.10 11.49 -3.97
CA ARG A 106 31.37 12.23 -3.86
C ARG A 106 31.25 13.70 -4.28
N GLU A 107 30.31 14.00 -5.16
CA GLU A 107 30.05 15.36 -5.66
C GLU A 107 28.93 16.07 -4.87
N ALA A 108 28.32 15.38 -3.90
CA ALA A 108 27.27 15.94 -3.08
C ALA A 108 27.82 16.97 -2.08
N GLN A 109 27.04 18.03 -1.84
CA GLN A 109 27.38 19.04 -0.83
C GLN A 109 27.07 18.55 0.58
N SER A 110 25.97 17.82 0.73
CA SER A 110 25.57 17.14 1.96
C SER A 110 24.82 15.86 1.65
N ILE A 111 24.87 14.92 2.59
CA ILE A 111 24.28 13.60 2.47
C ILE A 111 23.42 13.37 3.72
N GLU A 112 22.21 12.87 3.51
CA GLU A 112 21.27 12.47 4.55
C GLU A 112 20.85 11.01 4.34
N ALA A 113 20.81 10.26 5.43
CA ALA A 113 20.15 8.97 5.49
C ALA A 113 18.74 9.15 6.05
N VAL A 114 17.74 8.67 5.34
CA VAL A 114 16.34 8.62 5.79
C VAL A 114 16.06 7.21 6.29
N LEU A 115 15.73 7.08 7.58
CA LEU A 115 15.43 5.80 8.21
C LEU A 115 13.98 5.37 7.92
N PHE A 116 13.65 4.13 8.26
CA PHE A 116 12.32 3.55 8.07
C PHE A 116 11.18 4.35 8.76
N ASP A 117 11.47 5.03 9.87
CA ASP A 117 10.52 5.90 10.58
C ASP A 117 10.37 7.30 9.96
N GLY A 118 11.11 7.60 8.89
CA GLY A 118 11.15 8.89 8.21
C GLY A 118 12.10 9.91 8.84
N SER A 119 12.80 9.56 9.93
CA SER A 119 13.83 10.42 10.51
C SER A 119 15.02 10.58 9.57
N ARG A 120 15.64 11.76 9.59
CA ARG A 120 16.77 12.12 8.71
C ARG A 120 18.03 12.38 9.51
N TRP A 121 19.13 11.78 9.08
CA TRP A 121 20.42 11.86 9.77
C TRP A 121 21.53 12.27 8.81
N PRO A 122 22.38 13.25 9.17
CA PRO A 122 23.58 13.54 8.39
C PRO A 122 24.46 12.30 8.27
N ALA A 123 25.00 12.06 7.08
CA ALA A 123 25.88 10.92 6.81
C ALA A 123 27.17 11.37 6.11
N SER A 124 28.22 10.58 6.30
CA SER A 124 29.51 10.74 5.61
C SER A 124 29.90 9.44 4.91
N VAL A 125 30.61 9.58 3.79
CA VAL A 125 31.12 8.43 3.03
C VAL A 125 32.46 7.98 3.62
N GLU A 126 32.56 6.70 3.97
CA GLU A 126 33.82 6.05 4.33
C GLU A 126 34.09 4.88 3.38
N GLU A 127 35.26 4.85 2.75
CA GLU A 127 35.70 3.70 1.96
C GLU A 127 36.35 2.65 2.86
N ALA A 128 35.57 1.62 3.23
CA ALA A 128 36.00 0.59 4.17
C ALA A 128 36.68 -0.64 3.54
N ILE A 129 36.96 -0.64 2.23
CA ILE A 129 37.59 -1.78 1.54
C ILE A 129 38.83 -1.28 0.79
N ARG A 130 40.01 -1.61 1.31
CA ARG A 130 41.31 -1.49 0.63
C ARG A 130 42.03 -2.83 0.68
#